data_AF-T1A6Y3-F1
#
_entry.id   AF-T1A6Y3-F1
#
_cell.length_a   1.000
_cell.length_b   1.000
_cell.length_c   1.000
_cell.angle_alpha   90.00
_cell.angle_beta   90.00
_cell.angle_gamma   90.00
#
_symmetry.space_group_name_H-M   'P 1'
#
loop_
_entity.id
_entity.type
_entity.pdbx_description
1 polymer ?
#
loop_
_entity_poly.entity_id
_entity_poly.type
_entity_poly.pdbx_seq_one_letter_code
_entity_poly.pdbx_strand_id
1 'polypeptide(L)'
;GFLQLTEMLPGATFVDAGAGLARARAVKDASEIERIRRAASIGSRVAIEIPTLLRAGMTELELAAEMEYRMNQLGANGRSFSTIVGFGAHSAEPHYSPDDSRLRPGESIVCDFGAWYRRYACDITRSFHFGPRDAELQAVHECVERAQQAALAVLRPGIS
;
A
#
# COMPACT_ATOMS: atom_id res chain seq x y z
N GLY A 1 -9.40 26.22 -17.14
CA GLY A 1 -9.00 26.38 -15.73
C GLY A 1 -9.97 27.30 -15.01
N PHE A 2 -9.94 27.37 -13.67
CA PHE A 2 -10.89 28.17 -12.88
C PHE A 2 -11.01 29.63 -13.37
N LEU A 3 -9.88 30.28 -13.67
CA LEU A 3 -9.85 31.66 -14.19
C LEU A 3 -10.63 31.85 -15.51
N GLN A 4 -10.56 30.87 -16.42
CA GLN A 4 -11.34 30.90 -17.67
C GLN A 4 -12.84 30.78 -17.40
N LEU A 5 -13.25 30.02 -16.37
CA LEU A 5 -14.66 29.89 -16.01
C LEU A 5 -15.22 31.20 -15.43
N THR A 6 -14.43 31.92 -14.63
CA THR A 6 -14.84 33.22 -14.07
C THR A 6 -14.96 34.30 -15.15
N GLU A 7 -14.13 34.26 -16.19
CA GLU A 7 -14.23 35.16 -17.34
C GLU A 7 -15.47 34.86 -18.21
N MET A 8 -15.76 33.58 -18.44
CA MET A 8 -16.93 33.16 -19.24
C MET A 8 -18.27 33.37 -18.53
N LEU A 9 -18.27 33.36 -17.19
CA LEU A 9 -19.47 33.44 -16.35
C LEU A 9 -19.32 34.55 -15.28
N PRO A 10 -19.20 35.83 -15.67
CA PRO A 10 -18.86 36.92 -14.75
C PRO A 10 -19.94 37.20 -13.69
N GLY A 11 -21.18 36.76 -13.92
CA GLY A 11 -22.29 36.88 -12.96
C GLY A 11 -22.52 35.65 -12.08
N ALA A 12 -21.74 34.57 -12.26
CA ALA A 12 -21.90 33.35 -11.48
C ALA A 12 -21.15 33.43 -10.15
N THR A 13 -21.76 32.87 -9.10
CA THR A 13 -21.07 32.63 -7.82
C THR A 13 -20.52 31.21 -7.81
N PHE A 14 -19.22 31.06 -7.60
CA PHE A 14 -18.57 29.77 -7.47
C PHE A 14 -18.43 29.41 -5.99
N VAL A 15 -18.80 28.18 -5.63
CA VAL A 15 -18.74 27.67 -4.25
C VAL A 15 -17.86 26.43 -4.22
N ASP A 16 -16.99 26.33 -3.22
CA ASP A 16 -16.16 25.15 -3.03
C ASP A 16 -16.98 23.98 -2.48
N ALA A 17 -17.12 22.93 -3.29
CA ALA A 17 -17.80 21.69 -2.93
C ALA A 17 -16.85 20.61 -2.36
N GLY A 18 -15.54 20.89 -2.25
CA GLY A 18 -14.50 19.92 -1.91
C GLY A 18 -14.73 19.20 -0.58
N ALA A 19 -15.01 19.94 0.49
CA ALA A 19 -15.28 19.34 1.80
C ALA A 19 -16.56 18.49 1.81
N GLY A 20 -17.59 18.90 1.06
CA GLY A 20 -18.82 18.13 0.89
C GLY A 20 -18.57 16.80 0.17
N LEU A 21 -17.81 16.85 -0.93
CA LEU A 21 -17.41 15.66 -1.69
C LEU A 21 -16.53 14.71 -0.87
N ALA A 22 -15.60 15.24 -0.07
CA ALA A 22 -14.76 14.43 0.80
C ALA A 22 -15.59 13.64 1.84
N ARG A 23 -16.57 14.30 2.48
CA ARG A 23 -17.48 13.63 3.42
C ARG A 23 -18.34 12.58 2.74
N ALA A 24 -18.88 12.87 1.55
CA ALA A 24 -19.68 11.91 0.79
C ALA A 24 -18.87 10.64 0.44
N ARG A 25 -17.60 10.79 0.06
CA ARG A 25 -16.69 9.66 -0.24
C ARG A 25 -16.13 8.95 0.99
N ALA A 26 -16.28 9.53 2.19
CA ALA A 26 -15.75 8.94 3.41
C ALA A 26 -16.51 7.66 3.80
N VAL A 27 -17.84 7.66 3.64
CA VAL A 27 -18.72 6.51 3.89
C VAL A 27 -18.97 5.77 2.58
N LYS A 28 -18.56 4.49 2.52
CA LYS A 28 -18.62 3.70 1.30
C LYS A 28 -19.92 2.91 1.24
N ASP A 29 -20.52 2.84 0.07
CA ASP A 29 -21.62 1.93 -0.19
C ASP A 29 -21.14 0.47 -0.33
N ALA A 30 -22.09 -0.47 -0.38
CA ALA A 30 -21.78 -1.89 -0.45
C ALA A 30 -20.99 -2.29 -1.70
N SER A 31 -21.24 -1.64 -2.84
CA SER A 31 -20.55 -1.90 -4.10
C SER A 31 -19.12 -1.35 -4.11
N GLU A 32 -18.90 -0.22 -3.44
CA GLU A 32 -17.57 0.36 -3.22
C GLU A 32 -16.73 -0.54 -2.32
N ILE A 33 -17.32 -1.00 -1.20
CA ILE A 33 -16.66 -1.93 -0.27
C ILE A 33 -16.27 -3.23 -0.99
N GLU A 34 -17.14 -3.78 -1.85
CA GLU A 34 -16.83 -4.99 -2.60
C GLU A 34 -15.63 -4.80 -3.55
N ARG A 35 -15.53 -3.64 -4.20
CA ARG A 35 -14.38 -3.32 -5.06
C ARG A 35 -13.09 -3.15 -4.24
N ILE A 36 -13.16 -2.53 -3.07
CA ILE A 36 -12.03 -2.42 -2.13
C ILE A 36 -11.59 -3.82 -1.67
N ARG A 37 -12.53 -4.70 -1.29
CA ARG A 37 -12.24 -6.08 -0.91
C ARG A 37 -11.57 -6.84 -2.05
N ARG A 38 -12.01 -6.64 -3.29
CA ARG A 38 -11.38 -7.27 -4.45
C ARG A 38 -9.95 -6.75 -4.67
N ALA A 39 -9.71 -5.45 -4.56
CA ALA A 39 -8.36 -4.89 -4.59
C ALA A 39 -7.48 -5.48 -3.48
N ALA A 40 -7.99 -5.54 -2.24
CA ALA A 40 -7.27 -6.08 -1.09
C ALA A 40 -6.96 -7.57 -1.25
N SER A 41 -7.88 -8.35 -1.84
CA SER A 41 -7.66 -9.75 -2.17
C SER A 41 -6.52 -9.95 -3.17
N ILE A 42 -6.42 -9.10 -4.19
CA ILE A 42 -5.31 -9.12 -5.15
C ILE A 42 -3.98 -8.88 -4.44
N GLY A 43 -3.86 -7.78 -3.67
CA GLY A 43 -2.65 -7.46 -2.92
C GLY A 43 -2.27 -8.55 -1.90
N SER A 44 -3.25 -9.09 -1.18
CA SER A 44 -3.04 -10.16 -0.19
C SER A 44 -2.54 -11.45 -0.82
N ARG A 45 -2.99 -11.80 -2.04
CA ARG A 45 -2.49 -12.97 -2.75
C ARG A 45 -1.02 -12.79 -3.15
N VAL A 46 -0.65 -11.62 -3.66
CA VAL A 46 0.75 -11.31 -3.97
C VAL A 46 1.61 -11.35 -2.71
N ALA A 47 1.12 -10.80 -1.59
CA ALA A 47 1.82 -10.85 -0.31
C ALA A 47 2.22 -12.28 0.13
N ILE A 48 1.33 -13.26 -0.10
CA ILE A 48 1.59 -14.68 0.22
C ILE A 48 2.67 -15.27 -0.71
N GLU A 49 2.75 -14.79 -1.95
CA GLU A 49 3.71 -15.28 -2.94
C GLU A 49 5.11 -14.69 -2.73
N ILE A 50 5.25 -13.48 -2.15
CA ILE A 50 6.53 -12.76 -1.99
C ILE A 50 7.67 -13.65 -1.48
N PRO A 51 7.53 -14.45 -0.39
CA PRO A 51 8.61 -15.29 0.11
C PRO A 51 9.18 -16.26 -0.93
N THR A 52 8.37 -16.69 -1.90
CA THR A 52 8.79 -17.61 -2.98
C THR A 52 9.56 -16.91 -4.10
N LEU A 53 9.50 -15.57 -4.17
CA LEU A 53 10.17 -14.74 -5.16
C LEU A 53 11.57 -14.32 -4.72
N LEU A 54 11.80 -14.28 -3.40
CA LEU A 54 13.03 -13.80 -2.80
C LEU A 54 14.20 -14.72 -3.15
N ARG A 55 15.24 -14.12 -3.74
CA ARG A 55 16.51 -14.79 -4.03
C ARG A 55 17.67 -13.86 -3.73
N ALA A 56 18.77 -14.43 -3.23
CA ALA A 56 19.99 -13.66 -2.98
C ALA A 56 20.46 -12.97 -4.27
N GLY A 57 20.84 -11.70 -4.16
CA GLY A 57 21.28 -10.89 -5.28
C GLY A 57 20.16 -10.25 -6.12
N MET A 58 18.88 -10.56 -5.86
CA MET A 58 17.74 -9.87 -6.47
C MET A 58 17.74 -8.39 -6.09
N THR A 59 17.42 -7.50 -7.03
CA THR A 59 17.28 -6.07 -6.72
C THR A 59 15.90 -5.74 -6.16
N GLU A 60 15.79 -4.62 -5.44
CA GLU A 60 14.50 -4.12 -4.97
C GLU A 60 13.56 -3.82 -6.16
N LEU A 61 14.11 -3.24 -7.24
CA LEU A 61 13.39 -3.01 -8.49
C LEU A 61 12.88 -4.31 -9.13
N GLU A 62 13.68 -5.39 -9.13
CA GLU A 62 13.24 -6.70 -9.64
C GLU A 62 12.05 -7.24 -8.83
N LEU A 63 12.09 -7.14 -7.50
CA LEU A 63 10.98 -7.59 -6.65
C LEU A 63 9.73 -6.73 -6.85
N ALA A 64 9.89 -5.41 -6.91
CA ALA A 64 8.78 -4.48 -7.14
C ALA A 64 8.09 -4.77 -8.48
N ALA A 65 8.86 -4.96 -9.55
CA ALA A 65 8.33 -5.29 -10.87
C ALA A 65 7.57 -6.63 -10.88
N GLU A 66 8.11 -7.65 -10.20
CA GLU A 66 7.47 -8.97 -10.10
C GLU A 66 6.13 -8.90 -9.33
N MET A 67 6.09 -8.15 -8.23
CA MET A 67 4.86 -7.91 -7.47
C MET A 67 3.79 -7.21 -8.31
N GLU A 68 4.17 -6.17 -9.05
CA GLU A 68 3.26 -5.45 -9.95
C GLU A 68 2.74 -6.34 -11.08
N TYR A 69 3.63 -7.14 -11.68
CA TYR A 69 3.25 -8.12 -12.70
C TYR A 69 2.21 -9.10 -12.17
N ARG A 70 2.43 -9.68 -10.98
CA ARG A 70 1.49 -10.60 -10.34
C ARG A 70 0.16 -9.93 -10.02
N MET A 71 0.16 -8.71 -9.47
CA MET A 71 -1.09 -7.97 -9.25
C MET A 71 -1.89 -7.80 -10.55
N ASN A 72 -1.22 -7.49 -11.66
CA ASN A 72 -1.86 -7.36 -12.97
C ASN A 72 -2.43 -8.71 -13.47
N GLN A 73 -1.71 -9.82 -13.29
CA GLN A 73 -2.23 -11.17 -13.60
C GLN A 73 -3.49 -11.54 -12.80
N LEU A 74 -3.62 -11.00 -11.57
CA LEU A 74 -4.79 -11.20 -10.71
C LEU A 74 -5.98 -10.27 -11.03
N GLY A 75 -5.83 -9.40 -12.03
CA GLY A 75 -6.86 -8.51 -12.54
C GLY A 75 -6.81 -7.10 -11.98
N ALA A 76 -5.67 -6.64 -11.46
CA ALA A 76 -5.48 -5.24 -11.11
C ALA A 76 -5.55 -4.33 -12.34
N ASN A 77 -6.04 -3.10 -12.16
CA ASN A 77 -5.96 -2.02 -13.13
C ASN A 77 -4.67 -1.20 -12.95
N GLY A 78 -3.58 -1.85 -12.55
CA GLY A 78 -2.31 -1.23 -12.16
C GLY A 78 -2.14 -1.05 -10.65
N ARG A 79 -0.99 -0.50 -10.27
CA ARG A 79 -0.62 -0.20 -8.88
C ARG A 79 -1.34 1.03 -8.33
N SER A 80 -1.73 1.01 -7.05
CA SER A 80 -2.42 2.13 -6.40
C SER A 80 -1.50 3.32 -6.10
N PHE A 81 -0.22 3.05 -5.87
CA PHE A 81 0.86 4.01 -5.66
C PHE A 81 2.18 3.42 -6.16
N SER A 82 3.32 4.08 -5.97
CA SER A 82 4.63 3.50 -6.33
C SER A 82 4.99 2.40 -5.34
N THR A 83 5.20 1.18 -5.85
CA THR A 83 5.58 0.03 -5.04
C THR A 83 6.87 0.30 -4.30
N ILE A 84 6.86 0.11 -2.98
CA ILE A 84 8.00 0.24 -2.09
C ILE A 84 8.54 -1.16 -1.83
N VAL A 85 9.84 -1.32 -2.04
CA VAL A 85 10.61 -2.47 -1.57
C VAL A 85 11.88 -1.91 -0.97
N GLY A 86 12.09 -2.13 0.33
CA GLY A 86 13.32 -1.73 1.02
C GLY A 86 13.98 -2.92 1.68
N PHE A 87 15.24 -3.19 1.34
CA PHE A 87 16.07 -4.22 1.97
C PHE A 87 16.99 -3.63 3.05
N GLY A 88 17.25 -4.40 4.11
CA GLY A 88 18.19 -4.05 5.16
C GLY A 88 17.90 -2.65 5.75
N ALA A 89 18.86 -1.74 5.68
CA ALA A 89 18.71 -0.37 6.17
C ALA A 89 17.58 0.42 5.48
N HIS A 90 17.29 0.15 4.20
CA HIS A 90 16.21 0.81 3.47
C HIS A 90 14.83 0.45 4.04
N SER A 91 14.71 -0.72 4.67
CA SER A 91 13.48 -1.11 5.37
C SER A 91 13.13 -0.23 6.58
N ALA A 92 14.09 0.58 7.05
CA ALA A 92 13.88 1.55 8.14
C ALA A 92 13.45 2.95 7.64
N GLU A 93 13.44 3.21 6.33
CA GLU A 93 13.04 4.50 5.75
C GLU A 93 11.55 4.51 5.40
N PRO A 94 10.71 5.33 6.07
CA PRO A 94 9.30 5.47 5.71
C PRO A 94 9.17 6.13 4.34
N HIS A 95 8.46 5.47 3.41
CA HIS A 95 8.28 5.91 2.02
C HIS A 95 9.53 5.86 1.12
N TYR A 96 10.41 4.89 1.37
CA TYR A 96 11.52 4.56 0.48
C TYR A 96 11.08 4.26 -0.96
N SER A 97 11.96 4.51 -1.94
CA SER A 97 11.75 4.14 -3.34
C SER A 97 12.78 3.10 -3.77
N PRO A 98 12.35 1.94 -4.32
CA PRO A 98 13.25 0.84 -4.64
C PRO A 98 14.34 1.24 -5.62
N ASP A 99 15.56 0.73 -5.43
CA ASP A 99 16.69 0.94 -6.33
C ASP A 99 17.38 -0.38 -6.75
N ASP A 100 18.60 -0.28 -7.27
CA ASP A 100 19.41 -1.42 -7.73
C ASP A 100 20.08 -2.20 -6.57
N SER A 101 19.77 -1.87 -5.32
CA SER A 101 20.27 -2.54 -4.13
C SER A 101 19.85 -4.00 -4.10
N ARG A 102 20.80 -4.85 -3.73
CA ARG A 102 20.68 -6.30 -3.86
C ARG A 102 20.44 -6.97 -2.53
N LEU A 103 19.45 -7.85 -2.48
CA LEU A 103 19.08 -8.63 -1.31
C LEU A 103 20.23 -9.54 -0.84
N ARG A 104 20.56 -9.46 0.44
CA ARG A 104 21.57 -10.30 1.10
C ARG A 104 20.96 -11.15 2.21
N PRO A 105 21.49 -12.36 2.46
CA PRO A 105 21.10 -13.15 3.62
C PRO A 105 21.25 -12.35 4.93
N GLY A 106 20.25 -12.45 5.80
CA GLY A 106 20.17 -11.74 7.08
C GLY A 106 19.45 -10.39 7.00
N GLU A 107 18.99 -9.95 5.83
CA GLU A 107 18.32 -8.65 5.70
C GLU A 107 16.82 -8.72 5.99
N SER A 108 16.33 -7.69 6.68
CA SER A 108 14.89 -7.38 6.75
C SER A 108 14.41 -6.81 5.42
N ILE A 109 13.14 -7.05 5.12
CA ILE A 109 12.49 -6.59 3.89
C ILE A 109 11.18 -5.94 4.30
N VAL A 110 10.93 -4.73 3.82
CA VAL A 110 9.60 -4.10 3.88
C VAL A 110 9.10 -3.93 2.45
N CYS A 111 7.91 -4.47 2.20
CA CYS A 111 7.18 -4.27 0.96
C CYS A 111 5.90 -3.50 1.26
N ASP A 112 5.72 -2.34 0.63
CA ASP A 112 4.49 -1.54 0.74
C ASP A 112 3.93 -1.29 -0.66
N PHE A 113 2.71 -1.77 -0.90
CA PHE A 113 2.18 -1.88 -2.25
C PHE A 113 0.67 -1.95 -2.25
N GLY A 114 0.07 -1.81 -3.43
CA GLY A 114 -1.35 -1.97 -3.59
C GLY A 114 -1.80 -1.99 -5.04
N ALA A 115 -3.03 -2.45 -5.23
CA ALA A 115 -3.66 -2.62 -6.53
C ALA A 115 -4.85 -1.67 -6.66
N TRP A 116 -5.04 -1.12 -7.86
CA TRP A 116 -6.34 -0.60 -8.28
C TRP A 116 -7.23 -1.75 -8.76
N TYR A 117 -8.50 -1.72 -8.37
CA TYR A 117 -9.55 -2.53 -8.98
C TYR A 117 -10.80 -1.68 -9.18
N ARG A 118 -11.18 -1.46 -10.44
CA ARG A 118 -12.36 -0.66 -10.84
C ARG A 118 -12.45 0.68 -10.10
N ARG A 119 -11.34 1.42 -10.04
CA ARG A 119 -11.17 2.73 -9.36
C ARG A 119 -11.14 2.71 -7.82
N TYR A 120 -11.05 1.54 -7.19
CA TYR A 120 -10.83 1.39 -5.74
C TYR A 120 -9.48 0.77 -5.47
N ALA A 121 -8.77 1.30 -4.48
CA ALA A 121 -7.42 0.86 -4.15
C ALA A 121 -7.44 -0.10 -2.96
N CYS A 122 -6.42 -0.95 -2.90
CA CYS A 122 -5.89 -1.42 -1.63
C CYS A 122 -4.53 -0.78 -1.35
N ASP A 123 -4.13 -0.92 -0.10
CA ASP A 123 -2.88 -0.47 0.46
C ASP A 123 -2.48 -1.50 1.53
N ILE A 124 -1.33 -2.12 1.35
CA ILE A 124 -0.87 -3.23 2.18
C ILE A 124 0.66 -3.20 2.32
N THR A 125 1.09 -3.18 3.58
CA THR A 125 2.48 -3.36 3.95
C THR A 125 2.73 -4.74 4.54
N ARG A 126 3.82 -5.39 4.15
CA ARG A 126 4.30 -6.64 4.77
C ARG A 126 5.80 -6.58 5.01
N SER A 127 6.21 -7.11 6.16
CA SER A 127 7.62 -7.24 6.54
C SER A 127 8.04 -8.70 6.50
N PHE A 128 9.20 -8.96 5.88
CA PHE A 128 9.81 -10.27 5.79
C PHE A 128 11.26 -10.21 6.31
N HIS A 129 11.87 -11.38 6.45
CA HIS A 129 13.28 -11.50 6.81
C HIS A 129 13.92 -12.60 5.95
N PHE A 130 15.02 -12.30 5.28
CA PHE A 130 15.65 -13.23 4.34
C PHE A 130 16.77 -14.02 5.02
N GLY A 131 16.42 -15.13 5.66
CA GLY A 131 17.38 -16.00 6.38
C GLY A 131 17.10 -16.05 7.88
N PRO A 132 18.10 -16.35 8.72
CA PRO A 132 17.93 -16.39 10.17
C PRO A 132 17.65 -15.01 10.75
N ARG A 133 16.63 -14.90 11.61
CA ARG A 133 16.26 -13.68 12.32
C ARG A 133 16.95 -13.63 13.68
N ASP A 134 17.50 -12.47 14.05
CA ASP A 134 17.98 -12.26 15.42
C ASP A 134 16.84 -11.91 16.39
N ALA A 135 17.15 -11.93 17.68
CA ALA A 135 16.18 -11.68 18.74
C ALA A 135 15.62 -10.24 18.73
N GLU A 136 16.42 -9.28 18.26
CA GLU A 136 16.02 -7.87 18.22
C GLU A 136 14.98 -7.63 17.13
N LEU A 137 15.22 -8.11 15.91
CA LEU A 137 14.28 -8.03 14.80
C LEU A 137 12.98 -8.78 15.09
N GLN A 138 13.05 -9.90 15.81
CA GLN A 138 11.86 -10.61 16.28
C GLN A 138 11.05 -9.74 17.26
N ALA A 139 11.71 -9.16 18.26
CA ALA A 139 11.05 -8.31 19.26
C ALA A 139 10.42 -7.06 18.63
N VAL A 140 11.08 -6.43 17.65
CA VAL A 140 10.53 -5.28 16.90
C VAL A 140 9.27 -5.69 16.14
N HIS A 141 9.32 -6.80 15.41
CA HIS A 141 8.17 -7.29 14.65
C HIS A 141 6.97 -7.60 15.56
N GLU A 142 7.20 -8.30 16.67
CA GLU A 142 6.16 -8.62 17.66
C GLU A 142 5.59 -7.36 18.34
N CYS A 143 6.42 -6.32 18.55
CA CYS A 143 5.96 -5.05 19.06
C CYS A 143 4.97 -4.38 18.10
N VAL A 144 5.32 -4.30 16.82
CA VAL A 144 4.45 -3.72 15.77
C VAL A 144 3.17 -4.55 15.60
N GLU A 145 3.27 -5.88 15.59
CA GLU A 145 2.11 -6.76 15.50
C GLU A 145 1.15 -6.56 16.68
N ARG A 146 1.66 -6.52 17.92
CA ARG A 146 0.82 -6.26 19.09
C ARG A 146 0.15 -4.89 19.03
N ALA A 147 0.87 -3.86 18.59
CA ALA A 147 0.29 -2.52 18.42
C ALA A 147 -0.84 -2.53 17.37
N GLN A 148 -0.64 -3.20 16.24
CA GLN A 148 -1.66 -3.36 15.21
C GLN A 148 -2.90 -4.09 15.74
N GLN A 149 -2.73 -5.21 16.44
CA GLN A 149 -3.84 -5.98 17.00
C GLN A 149 -4.60 -5.20 18.07
N ALA A 150 -3.90 -4.44 18.92
CA ALA A 150 -4.53 -3.57 19.92
C ALA A 150 -5.40 -2.49 19.27
N ALA A 151 -4.94 -1.88 18.18
CA ALA A 151 -5.72 -0.90 17.41
C ALA A 151 -6.96 -1.53 16.76
N LEU A 152 -6.82 -2.73 16.18
CA LEU A 152 -7.96 -3.45 15.57
C LEU A 152 -9.01 -3.85 16.62
N ALA A 153 -8.60 -4.24 17.82
CA ALA A 153 -9.49 -4.67 18.89
C ALA A 153 -10.45 -3.56 19.37
N VAL A 154 -10.06 -2.29 19.25
CA VAL A 154 -10.88 -1.15 19.66
C VAL A 154 -11.66 -0.50 18.52
N LEU A 155 -11.44 -0.95 17.27
CA LEU A 155 -11.96 -0.30 16.07
C LEU A 155 -13.49 -0.42 15.99
N ARG A 156 -14.18 0.72 16.15
CA ARG A 156 -15.66 0.82 16.08
C ARG A 156 -16.10 2.25 15.73
N PRO A 157 -17.35 2.46 15.30
CA PRO A 157 -17.86 3.82 15.09
C PRO A 157 -17.71 4.69 16.35
N GLY A 158 -17.24 5.93 16.16
CA GLY A 158 -17.15 6.95 17.23
C GLY A 158 -15.78 7.07 17.94
N ILE A 159 -14.75 6.34 17.51
CA ILE A 159 -13.38 6.49 18.01
C ILE A 159 -12.58 7.51 17.18
N SER A 160 -11.52 8.09 17.76
CA SER A 160 -10.57 9.01 17.11
C SER A 160 -9.13 8.60 17.38
#